data_AF-A0A955KMF0-F1
#
_entry.id   AF-A0A955KMF0-F1
#
_cell.length_a   1.000
_cell.length_b   1.000
_cell.length_c   1.000
_cell.angle_alpha   90.00
_cell.angle_beta   90.00
_cell.angle_gamma   90.00
#
_symmetry.space_group_name_H-M   'P 1'
#
loop_
_entity.id
_entity.type
_entity.pdbx_description
1 polymer ?
#
loop_
_entity_poly.entity_id
_entity_poly.type
_entity_poly.pdbx_seq_one_letter_code
_entity_poly.pdbx_strand_id
1 'polypeptide(L)' 'MFTLKTKNVSEPVTLRNLPTLRQAFVVASGLIVAGYVLAALVHPAFIYLPLLPAGGLLFSGLTGFCPMVYFLQKLPWNKG' A
#
# COMPACT_ATOMS: atom_id res chain seq x y z
N MET A 1 -1.74 -16.71 -18.52
CA MET A 1 -1.78 -17.07 -17.08
C MET A 1 -0.35 -17.40 -16.68
N PHE A 2 0.34 -16.46 -16.02
CA PHE A 2 1.77 -16.58 -15.76
C PHE A 2 1.98 -17.13 -14.34
N THR A 3 2.56 -18.32 -14.25
CA THR A 3 2.94 -18.95 -12.99
C THR A 3 4.39 -18.60 -12.67
N LEU A 4 4.62 -17.77 -11.65
CA LEU A 4 5.96 -17.44 -11.17
C LEU A 4 6.37 -18.45 -10.09
N LYS A 5 7.50 -19.14 -10.31
CA LYS A 5 8.07 -20.12 -9.38
C LYS A 5 9.07 -19.42 -8.44
N THR A 6 8.58 -18.83 -7.35
CA THR A 6 9.45 -18.23 -6.32
C THR A 6 9.93 -19.32 -5.36
N LYS A 7 11.23 -19.62 -5.43
CA LYS A 7 11.91 -20.81 -4.84
C LYS A 7 11.91 -20.90 -3.30
N ASN A 8 11.28 -19.98 -2.55
CA ASN A 8 11.30 -19.95 -1.08
C ASN A 8 10.05 -19.30 -0.43
N VAL A 9 8.93 -19.16 -1.15
CA VAL A 9 7.65 -18.71 -0.57
C VAL A 9 6.64 -19.81 -0.80
N SER A 10 6.45 -20.68 0.19
CA SER A 10 5.49 -21.78 0.17
C SER A 10 4.07 -21.36 0.54
N GLU A 11 3.83 -20.08 0.85
CA GLU A 11 2.47 -19.54 0.87
C GLU A 11 2.07 -19.11 -0.54
N PRO A 12 0.96 -19.63 -1.11
CA PRO A 12 0.43 -19.08 -2.35
C PRO A 12 0.13 -17.61 -2.10
N VAL A 13 0.47 -16.73 -3.05
CA VAL A 13 -0.17 -15.41 -3.12
C VAL A 13 -1.66 -15.69 -3.34
N THR A 14 -2.39 -15.81 -2.23
CA THR A 14 -3.79 -16.21 -2.24
C THR A 14 -4.56 -15.13 -2.98
N LEU A 15 -5.45 -15.53 -3.89
CA LEU A 15 -6.47 -14.65 -4.50
C LEU A 15 -7.22 -13.80 -3.45
N ARG A 16 -7.21 -14.25 -2.19
CA ARG A 16 -7.75 -13.60 -1.00
C ARG A 16 -7.03 -12.31 -0.57
N ASN A 17 -5.70 -12.18 -0.77
CA ASN A 17 -4.92 -10.99 -0.39
C ASN A 17 -4.70 -9.98 -1.53
N LEU A 18 -4.98 -10.39 -2.78
CA LEU A 18 -4.98 -9.49 -3.93
C LEU A 18 -5.92 -8.27 -3.78
N PRO A 19 -7.17 -8.39 -3.26
CA PRO A 19 -8.04 -7.21 -3.10
C PRO A 19 -7.54 -6.21 -2.06
N THR A 20 -6.96 -6.66 -0.95
CA THR A 20 -6.41 -5.74 0.09
C THR A 20 -5.16 -5.02 -0.37
N LEU A 21 -4.26 -5.72 -1.09
CA LEU A 21 -3.08 -5.08 -1.67
C LEU A 21 -3.48 -4.04 -2.72
N ARG A 22 -4.49 -4.33 -3.55
CA ARG A 22 -5.03 -3.35 -4.51
C ARG A 22 -5.63 -2.13 -3.80
N GLN A 23 -6.40 -2.33 -2.73
CA GLN A 23 -6.91 -1.22 -1.92
C GLN A 23 -5.80 -0.40 -1.29
N ALA A 24 -4.74 -1.04 -0.78
CA ALA A 24 -3.59 -0.35 -0.22
C ALA A 24 -2.89 0.54 -1.27
N PHE A 25 -2.66 0.02 -2.48
CA PHE A 25 -2.08 0.81 -3.57
C PHE A 25 -2.97 1.99 -3.98
N VAL A 26 -4.28 1.79 -4.13
CA VAL A 26 -5.22 2.87 -4.50
C VAL A 26 -5.19 3.99 -3.47
N VAL A 27 -5.21 3.65 -2.18
CA VAL A 27 -5.21 4.66 -1.11
C VAL A 27 -3.84 5.33 -0.98
N ALA A 28 -2.74 4.58 -1.09
CA ALA A 28 -1.39 5.15 -1.04
C ALA A 28 -1.14 6.14 -2.19
N SER A 29 -1.46 5.73 -3.43
CA SER A 29 -1.34 6.61 -4.60
C SER A 29 -2.31 7.79 -4.54
N GLY A 30 -3.54 7.58 -4.07
CA GLY A 30 -4.51 8.66 -3.87
C GLY A 30 -4.00 9.73 -2.91
N LEU A 31 -3.38 9.32 -1.79
CA LEU A 31 -2.80 10.24 -0.82
C LEU A 31 -1.60 11.00 -1.41
N ILE A 32 -0.80 10.35 -2.24
CA ILE A 32 0.34 10.99 -2.92
C ILE A 32 -0.14 12.05 -3.91
N VAL A 33 -1.10 11.71 -4.77
CA VAL A 33 -1.67 12.64 -5.76
C VAL A 33 -2.35 13.80 -5.04
N ALA A 34 -3.15 13.53 -4.01
CA ALA A 34 -3.78 14.58 -3.22
C ALA A 34 -2.75 15.50 -2.58
N GLY A 35 -1.70 14.96 -1.95
CA GLY A 35 -0.63 15.76 -1.35
C GLY A 35 0.11 16.63 -2.35
N TYR A 36 0.40 16.10 -3.54
CA TYR A 36 1.03 16.87 -4.62
C TYR A 36 0.12 17.99 -5.14
N VAL A 37 -1.17 17.72 -5.35
CA VAL A 37 -2.15 18.74 -5.78
C VAL A 37 -2.32 19.83 -4.72
N LEU A 38 -2.37 19.47 -3.43
CA LEU A 38 -2.41 20.44 -2.33
C LEU A 38 -1.12 21.27 -2.25
N ALA A 39 0.04 20.66 -2.53
CA ALA A 39 1.30 21.38 -2.56
C ALA A 39 1.35 22.43 -3.68
N ALA A 40 0.75 22.12 -4.83
CA ALA A 40 0.68 23.02 -5.97
C ALA A 40 -0.35 24.15 -5.78
N LEU A 41 -1.50 23.88 -5.15
CA LEU A 41 -2.62 24.83 -5.08
C LEU A 41 -2.70 25.64 -3.76
N VAL A 42 -2.20 25.10 -2.65
CA VAL A 42 -2.39 25.71 -1.32
C VAL A 42 -1.06 26.22 -0.75
N HIS A 43 -0.09 25.32 -0.55
CA HIS A 43 1.20 25.68 0.05
C HIS A 43 2.27 24.61 -0.21
N PRO A 44 3.51 24.96 -0.61
CA PRO A 44 4.54 23.98 -0.95
C PRO A 44 4.90 23.00 0.19
N ALA A 45 4.63 23.38 1.45
CA ALA A 45 4.82 22.49 2.60
C ALA A 45 3.95 21.21 2.56
N PHE A 46 2.88 21.15 1.77
CA PHE A 46 2.10 19.91 1.63
C PHE A 46 2.86 18.80 0.90
N ILE A 47 4.06 19.06 0.38
CA ILE A 47 4.94 18.01 -0.18
C ILE A 47 5.45 17.03 0.89
N TYR A 48 5.33 17.37 2.18
CA TYR A 48 5.62 16.45 3.29
C TYR A 48 4.52 15.39 3.49
N LEU A 49 3.31 15.61 2.98
CA LEU A 49 2.21 14.64 3.04
C LEU A 49 2.51 13.31 2.28
N PRO A 50 2.96 13.33 1.01
CA PRO A 50 3.28 12.11 0.25
C PRO A 50 4.50 11.36 0.78
N LEU A 51 5.37 12.00 1.57
CA LEU A 51 6.52 11.35 2.20
C LEU A 51 6.10 10.24 3.18
N LEU A 52 4.92 10.36 3.78
CA LEU A 52 4.40 9.38 4.74
C LEU A 52 4.14 7.99 4.09
N PRO A 53 3.32 7.86 3.02
CA PRO A 53 3.17 6.60 2.32
C PRO A 53 4.47 6.15 1.63
N ALA A 54 5.28 7.07 1.09
CA ALA A 54 6.56 6.71 0.47
C ALA A 54 7.54 6.06 1.46
N GLY A 55 7.67 6.61 2.68
CA GLY A 55 8.44 6.00 3.76
C GLY A 55 7.89 4.65 4.20
N GLY A 56 6.56 4.52 4.26
CA GLY A 56 5.87 3.25 4.55
C GLY A 56 6.15 2.15 3.52
N LEU A 57 6.27 2.50 2.23
CA LEU A 57 6.67 1.55 1.18
C LEU A 57 8.11 1.07 1.35
N LEU A 58 9.04 1.96 1.71
CA LEU A 58 10.43 1.58 1.98
C LEU A 58 10.51 0.63 3.19
N PHE A 59 9.82 0.96 4.28
CA PHE A 59 9.75 0.10 5.46
C PHE A 59 9.15 -1.28 5.13
N SER A 60 8.09 -1.31 4.32
CA SER A 60 7.47 -2.54 3.84
C SER A 60 8.42 -3.39 3.00
N GLY A 61 9.26 -2.77 2.16
CA GLY A 61 10.25 -3.48 1.35
C GLY A 61 11.37 -4.11 2.18
N LEU A 62 11.78 -3.45 3.26
CA LEU A 62 12.85 -3.93 4.14
C LEU A 62 12.37 -5.01 5.12
N THR A 63 11.15 -4.89 5.64
CA THR A 63 10.65 -5.76 6.73
C THR A 63 9.68 -6.84 6.26
N GLY A 64 9.14 -6.72 5.05
CA GLY A 64 8.02 -7.55 4.58
C GLY A 64 6.69 -7.23 5.26
N PHE A 65 6.63 -6.23 6.15
CA PHE A 65 5.41 -5.82 6.84
C PHE A 65 4.82 -4.54 6.25
N CYS A 66 3.63 -4.66 5.66
CA CYS A 66 2.87 -3.50 5.20
C CYS A 66 1.81 -3.11 6.25
N PRO A 67 2.02 -2.05 7.04
CA PRO A 67 1.09 -1.65 8.11
C PRO A 67 -0.31 -1.37 7.58
N MET A 68 -0.41 -0.85 6.36
CA MET A 68 -1.67 -0.54 5.70
C MET A 68 -2.51 -1.79 5.43
N VAL A 69 -1.88 -2.86 4.95
CA VAL A 69 -2.56 -4.15 4.70
C VAL A 69 -3.03 -4.75 6.03
N TYR A 70 -2.23 -4.63 7.09
CA TYR A 70 -2.62 -5.09 8.43
C TYR A 70 -3.88 -4.37 8.95
N PHE A 71 -4.00 -3.06 8.75
CA PHE A 71 -5.20 -2.31 9.11
C PHE A 71 -6.41 -2.74 8.27
N LEU A 72 -6.25 -2.87 6.95
CA LEU A 72 -7.34 -3.28 6.05
C LEU A 72 -7.88 -4.68 6.36
N GLN A 73 -7.02 -5.62 6.75
CA GLN A 73 -7.42 -6.97 7.14
C GLN A 73 -8.30 -7.01 8.40
N LYS A 74 -8.21 -6.01 9.28
CA LYS A 74 -9.06 -5.93 10.48
C LYS A 74 -10.49 -5.46 10.19
N LEU A 75 -10.73 -4.86 9.04
CA LEU A 75 -12.02 -4.27 8.70
C LEU A 75 -13.06 -5.39 8.42
N PRO A 76 -14.32 -5.22 8.86
CA PRO A 76 -15.30 -6.31 8.91
C PRO A 76 -15.67 -6.87 7.53
N TRP A 77 -15.57 -6.06 6.48
CA TRP A 77 -15.80 -6.49 5.09
C TRP A 77 -14.67 -7.34 4.50
N ASN A 78 -13.51 -7.41 5.16
CA ASN A 78 -12.34 -8.15 4.68
C ASN A 78 -12.11 -9.47 5.43
N LYS A 79 -13.06 -9.91 6.26
CA LYS A 79 -12.99 -11.15 7.06
C LYS A 79 -13.61 -12.38 6.36
N GLY A 80 -13.91 -12.26 5.05
CA GLY A 80 -14.47 -13.32 4.20
C GLY A 80 -13.44 -14.35 3.78
#